data_AF-A0A1J1ABA7-F1
#
_entry.id   AF-A0A1J1ABA7-F1
#
_cell.length_a   1.000
_cell.length_b   1.000
_cell.length_c   1.000
_cell.angle_alpha   90.00
_cell.angle_beta   90.00
_cell.angle_gamma   90.00
#
_symmetry.space_group_name_H-M   'P 1'
#
loop_
_entity.id
_entity.type
_entity.pdbx_description
1 polymer ?
#
loop_
_entity_poly.entity_id
_entity_poly.type
_entity_poly.pdbx_seq_one_letter_code
_entity_poly.pdbx_strand_id
1 'polypeptide(L)'
;MRIRTDGDYSHREDVIDSAAERLDVNKTRAVLLSADAVGSLLEELEDVLGHEEISPKVAQEIAEQVETRHWSLEYEPHEFQFKQR
;
A
#
# COMPACT_ATOMS: atom_id res chain seq x y z
N MET A 1 10.33 0.91 -20.03
CA MET A 1 9.11 0.12 -19.72
C MET A 1 7.90 0.81 -20.35
N ARG A 2 6.94 0.06 -20.90
CA ARG A 2 5.65 0.60 -21.39
C ARG A 2 4.52 -0.19 -20.75
N ILE A 3 3.61 0.49 -20.06
CA ILE A 3 2.38 -0.11 -19.51
C ILE A 3 1.31 -0.02 -20.60
N ARG A 4 0.73 -1.15 -20.99
CA ARG A 4 -0.41 -1.20 -21.91
C ARG A 4 -1.69 -0.91 -21.14
N THR A 5 -2.48 0.03 -21.64
CA THR A 5 -3.79 0.42 -21.09
C THR A 5 -4.94 0.20 -22.09
N ASP A 6 -4.66 -0.41 -23.23
CA ASP A 6 -5.65 -0.68 -24.28
C ASP A 6 -6.35 -2.03 -24.08
N GLY A 7 -7.59 -2.16 -24.59
CA GLY A 7 -8.36 -3.41 -24.59
C GLY A 7 -8.66 -3.90 -23.16
N ASP A 8 -8.35 -5.17 -22.90
CA ASP A 8 -8.53 -5.80 -21.58
C ASP A 8 -7.72 -5.14 -20.45
N TYR A 9 -6.79 -4.25 -20.81
CA TYR A 9 -5.93 -3.53 -19.86
C TYR A 9 -6.42 -2.12 -19.53
N SER A 10 -7.61 -1.73 -19.97
CA SER A 10 -8.20 -0.40 -19.70
C SER A 10 -8.22 -0.05 -18.21
N HIS A 11 -8.51 -1.01 -17.33
CA HIS A 11 -8.50 -0.82 -15.88
C HIS A 11 -7.16 -0.27 -15.32
N ARG A 12 -6.04 -0.48 -16.02
CA ARG A 12 -4.74 0.06 -15.59
C ARG A 12 -4.67 1.57 -15.74
N GLU A 13 -5.36 2.13 -16.74
CA GLU A 13 -5.47 3.58 -16.88
C GLU A 13 -6.21 4.17 -15.69
N ASP A 14 -7.34 3.57 -15.29
CA ASP A 14 -8.11 4.02 -14.13
C ASP A 14 -7.27 3.99 -12.84
N VAL A 15 -6.48 2.94 -12.62
CA VAL A 15 -5.58 2.85 -11.45
C VAL A 15 -4.49 3.92 -11.48
N ILE A 16 -3.90 4.16 -12.65
CA ILE A 16 -2.85 5.19 -12.81
C ILE A 16 -3.44 6.59 -12.62
N ASP A 17 -4.65 6.83 -13.12
CA ASP A 17 -5.35 8.11 -12.99
C ASP A 17 -5.74 8.36 -11.54
N SER A 18 -6.24 7.35 -10.83
CA SER A 18 -6.53 7.44 -9.40
C SER A 18 -5.29 7.81 -8.58
N ALA A 19 -4.13 7.20 -8.88
CA ALA A 19 -2.87 7.55 -8.22
C ALA A 19 -2.40 8.97 -8.57
N ALA A 20 -2.53 9.38 -9.84
CA ALA A 20 -2.17 10.71 -10.32
C ALA A 20 -3.00 11.82 -9.66
N GLU A 21 -4.31 11.63 -9.56
CA GLU A 21 -5.21 12.54 -8.86
C GLU A 21 -4.88 12.62 -7.36
N ARG A 22 -4.68 11.47 -6.71
CA ARG A 22 -4.39 11.41 -5.27
C ARG A 22 -3.07 12.09 -4.89
N LEU A 23 -2.07 12.02 -5.76
CA LEU A 23 -0.73 12.60 -5.56
C LEU A 23 -0.59 13.99 -6.18
N ASP A 24 -1.60 14.47 -6.91
CA ASP A 24 -1.61 15.74 -7.65
C ASP A 24 -0.40 15.89 -8.59
N VAL A 25 -0.13 14.85 -9.38
CA VAL A 25 0.99 14.82 -10.34
C VAL A 25 0.56 14.15 -11.65
N ASN A 26 1.37 14.29 -12.69
CA ASN A 26 1.11 13.57 -13.94
C ASN A 26 1.24 12.03 -13.78
N LYS A 27 0.61 11.28 -14.70
CA LYS A 27 0.57 9.81 -14.71
C LYS A 27 1.95 9.14 -14.55
N THR A 28 2.98 9.65 -15.24
CA THR A 28 4.34 9.09 -15.15
C THR A 28 4.92 9.27 -13.76
N ARG A 29 4.76 10.45 -13.17
CA ARG A 29 5.26 10.74 -11.84
C ARG A 29 4.51 9.95 -10.77
N ALA A 30 3.20 9.77 -10.93
CA ALA A 30 2.38 8.95 -10.05
C ALA A 30 2.90 7.51 -9.98
N VAL A 31 3.13 6.87 -11.13
CA VAL A 31 3.66 5.50 -11.19
C VAL A 31 5.03 5.39 -10.51
N LEU A 32 5.93 6.34 -10.76
CA LEU A 32 7.27 6.32 -10.16
C LEU A 32 7.20 6.50 -8.64
N LEU A 33 6.44 7.48 -8.15
CA LEU A 33 6.31 7.72 -6.71
C LEU A 33 5.63 6.56 -5.98
N SER A 34 4.56 6.00 -6.55
CA SER A 34 3.88 4.85 -5.95
C SER A 34 4.77 3.61 -5.89
N ALA A 35 5.54 3.34 -6.94
CA ALA A 35 6.45 2.19 -6.98
C ALA A 35 7.68 2.37 -6.06
N ASP A 36 8.16 3.60 -5.91
CA ASP A 36 9.28 3.96 -5.01
C ASP A 36 8.85 3.90 -3.53
N ALA A 37 7.67 4.44 -3.22
CA ALA A 37 7.21 4.57 -1.84
C ALA A 37 6.64 3.29 -1.22
N VAL A 38 6.10 2.36 -2.01
CA VAL A 38 5.35 1.22 -1.47
C VAL A 38 6.19 0.35 -0.53
N GLY A 39 7.48 0.11 -0.84
CA GLY A 39 8.35 -0.68 0.02
C GLY A 39 8.53 -0.04 1.40
N SER A 40 9.01 1.21 1.41
CA SER A 40 9.24 1.95 2.65
C SER A 40 7.98 2.20 3.46
N LEU A 41 6.82 2.44 2.81
CA LEU A 41 5.55 2.61 3.51
C LEU A 41 5.10 1.34 4.26
N LEU A 42 5.36 0.16 3.70
CA LEU A 42 5.03 -1.11 4.35
C LEU A 42 5.98 -1.36 5.53
N GLU A 43 7.29 -1.15 5.34
CA GLU A 43 8.30 -1.26 6.41
C GLU A 43 8.01 -0.30 7.58
N GLU A 44 7.77 0.98 7.29
CA GLU A 44 7.46 1.99 8.32
C GLU A 44 6.16 1.67 9.06
N LEU A 45 5.18 1.06 8.40
CA LEU A 45 3.94 0.64 9.04
C LEU A 45 4.15 -0.55 9.98
N GLU A 46 4.98 -1.52 9.60
CA GLU A 46 5.39 -2.62 10.49
C GLU A 46 6.12 -2.07 11.73
N ASP A 47 7.05 -1.12 11.55
CA ASP A 47 7.77 -0.48 12.64
C ASP A 47 6.85 0.28 13.60
N VAL A 48 5.90 1.07 13.07
CA VAL A 48 4.92 1.81 13.89
C VAL A 48 4.06 0.85 14.70
N LEU A 49 3.57 -0.23 14.09
CA LEU A 49 2.70 -1.18 14.78
C LEU A 49 3.46 -2.06 15.78
N GLY A 50 4.76 -2.29 15.55
CA GLY A 50 5.67 -2.98 16.48
C GLY A 50 6.22 -2.10 17.60
N HIS A 51 5.94 -0.80 17.59
CA HIS A 51 6.46 0.13 18.59
C HIS A 51 5.95 -0.21 20.00
N GLU A 52 6.84 -0.18 20.99
CA GLU A 52 6.55 -0.60 22.37
C GLU A 52 5.42 0.18 23.06
N GLU A 53 5.19 1.43 22.63
CA GLU A 53 4.11 2.28 23.13
C GLU A 53 2.75 2.01 22.48
N ILE A 54 2.70 1.30 21.35
CA ILE A 54 1.44 0.90 20.73
C ILE A 54 0.90 -0.33 21.46
N SER A 55 -0.30 -0.19 22.00
CA SER A 55 -0.95 -1.34 22.64
C SER A 55 -1.30 -2.42 21.60
N PRO A 56 -1.17 -3.71 21.93
CA PRO A 56 -1.52 -4.83 21.04
C PRO A 56 -2.91 -4.72 20.41
N LYS A 57 -3.89 -4.22 21.18
CA LYS A 57 -5.26 -4.04 20.71
C LYS A 57 -5.36 -2.97 19.63
N VAL A 58 -4.66 -1.84 19.81
CA VAL A 58 -4.64 -0.74 18.83
C VAL A 58 -3.90 -1.18 17.58
N ALA A 59 -2.78 -1.91 17.71
CA ALA A 59 -2.07 -2.47 16.56
C ALA A 59 -2.97 -3.37 15.71
N GLN A 60 -3.73 -4.27 16.36
CA GLN A 60 -4.69 -5.12 15.68
C GLN A 60 -5.81 -4.31 14.99
N GLU A 61 -6.41 -3.33 15.68
CA GLU A 61 -7.45 -2.48 15.09
C GLU A 61 -6.96 -1.70 13.86
N ILE A 62 -5.71 -1.23 13.88
CA ILE A 62 -5.11 -0.57 12.72
C ILE A 62 -4.85 -1.58 11.59
N ALA A 63 -4.30 -2.76 11.90
CA ALA A 63 -4.05 -3.79 10.90
C ALA A 63 -5.32 -4.20 10.13
N GLU A 64 -6.44 -4.36 10.84
CA GLU A 64 -7.75 -4.67 10.24
C GLU A 64 -8.29 -3.54 9.36
N GLN A 65 -7.93 -2.27 9.63
CA GLN A 65 -8.35 -1.11 8.83
C GLN A 65 -7.49 -0.86 7.60
N VAL A 66 -6.22 -1.27 7.62
CA VAL A 66 -5.27 -1.07 6.52
C VAL A 66 -5.35 -2.20 5.48
N GLU A 67 -6.28 -3.15 5.64
CA GLU A 67 -6.57 -4.14 4.60
C GLU A 67 -6.99 -3.49 3.28
N THR A 68 -6.27 -3.84 2.22
CA THR A 68 -6.61 -3.42 0.84
C THR A 68 -7.00 -4.65 0.00
N ARG A 69 -7.38 -4.42 -1.25
CA ARG A 69 -7.63 -5.49 -2.22
C ARG A 69 -6.39 -6.35 -2.50
N HIS A 70 -5.20 -5.80 -2.31
CA HIS A 70 -3.95 -6.44 -2.70
C HIS A 70 -3.11 -6.89 -1.51
N TRP A 71 -3.33 -6.33 -0.33
CA TRP A 71 -2.53 -6.60 0.86
C TRP A 71 -3.42 -6.83 2.08
N SER A 72 -3.08 -7.84 2.86
CA SER A 72 -3.52 -7.99 4.24
C SER A 72 -2.32 -7.85 5.17
N LEU A 73 -2.55 -7.27 6.34
CA LEU A 73 -1.56 -7.16 7.39
C LEU A 73 -1.91 -8.16 8.48
N GLU A 74 -1.10 -9.20 8.62
CA GLU A 74 -1.26 -10.14 9.73
C GLU A 74 -0.52 -9.61 10.95
N TYR A 75 -1.24 -9.59 12.07
CA TYR A 75 -0.68 -9.24 13.37
C TYR A 75 -0.42 -10.50 14.17
N GLU A 76 0.86 -10.75 14.48
CA GLU A 76 1.27 -11.62 15.59
C GLU A 76 1.93 -10.75 16.66
N PRO A 77 1.78 -11.05 17.96
CA PRO A 77 2.46 -10.30 19.01
C PRO A 77 3.97 -10.28 18.75
N HIS A 78 4.52 -9.09 18.47
CA HIS A 78 5.91 -8.83 18.11
C HIS A 78 6.35 -9.20 16.68
N GLU A 79 5.44 -9.55 15.78
CA GLU A 79 5.76 -9.80 14.36
C GLU A 79 4.61 -9.34 13.44
N PHE A 80 4.93 -8.56 12.42
CA PHE A 80 3.99 -8.12 11.39
C PHE A 80 4.44 -8.65 10.05
N GLN A 81 3.49 -9.13 9.24
CA GLN A 81 3.80 -9.58 7.89
C GLN A 81 2.71 -9.12 6.91
N PHE A 82 3.13 -8.34 5.91
CA PHE A 82 2.30 -8.10 4.73
C PHE A 82 2.24 -9.33 3.84
N LYS A 83 1.02 -9.75 3.50
CA LYS A 83 0.77 -10.78 2.50
C LYS A 83 0.03 -10.22 1.31
N GLN A 84 0.55 -10.52 0.11
CA GLN A 84 -0.16 -10.24 -1.13
C GLN A 84 -1.35 -11.20 -1.27
N ARG A 85 -2.55 -10.66 -1.48
CA ARG A 85 -3.78 -11.44 -1.73
C ARG A 85 -3.91 -11.84 -3.20
#